data_AF-A0A1B1M124-F1
#
_entry.id   AF-A0A1B1M124-F1
#
_cell.length_a   1.000
_cell.length_b   1.000
_cell.length_c   1.000
_cell.angle_alpha   90.00
_cell.angle_beta   90.00
_cell.angle_gamma   90.00
#
_symmetry.space_group_name_H-M   'P 1'
#
loop_
_entity.id
_entity.type
_entity.pdbx_description
1 polymer ?
#
loop_
_entity_poly.entity_id
_entity_poly.type
_entity_poly.pdbx_seq_one_letter_code
_entity_poly.pdbx_strand_id
1 'polypeptide(L)'
;MPGYVSEWLWYLLTAELPPETDRTVEILLVPSTTVTDSGVDGFIIHRLTGTPAQFEYRMWETKKYTGADDDVDPTIRGAWQQLHTNGADYLAAIAWGDKHLAPDSRGFISTLVPRWLNADPSSNGGVSVAINESAAPDKAFHTSHDHLPTHTHPGALNGLIVAVDDFEAFATTVREYVWTAL
;
A
#
# COMPACT_ATOMS: atom_id res chain seq x y z
N MET A 1 11.95 -5.96 10.70
CA MET A 1 11.56 -7.37 10.47
C MET A 1 10.05 -7.55 10.34
N PRO A 2 9.17 -7.42 11.35
CA PRO A 2 7.73 -7.64 11.08
C PRO A 2 7.11 -6.56 10.17
N GLY A 3 7.66 -5.34 10.11
CA GLY A 3 7.22 -4.32 9.14
C GLY A 3 7.47 -4.79 7.70
N TYR A 4 8.69 -5.24 7.43
CA TYR A 4 9.06 -5.83 6.15
C TYR A 4 8.21 -7.04 5.75
N VAL A 5 7.89 -7.92 6.69
CA VAL A 5 6.97 -9.05 6.42
C VAL A 5 5.56 -8.54 6.12
N SER A 6 5.10 -7.48 6.78
CA SER A 6 3.80 -6.85 6.48
C SER A 6 3.74 -6.31 5.04
N GLU A 7 4.79 -5.63 4.57
CA GLU A 7 4.90 -5.15 3.18
C GLU A 7 4.81 -6.31 2.17
N TRP A 8 5.54 -7.40 2.43
CA TRP A 8 5.47 -8.61 1.60
C TRP A 8 4.11 -9.29 1.63
N LEU A 9 3.45 -9.37 2.79
CA LEU A 9 2.09 -9.91 2.89
C LEU A 9 1.12 -9.08 2.06
N TRP A 10 1.17 -7.75 2.15
CA TRP A 10 0.37 -6.87 1.30
C TRP A 10 0.64 -7.13 -0.18
N TYR A 11 1.91 -7.19 -0.59
CA TYR A 11 2.31 -7.40 -1.99
C TYR A 11 1.80 -8.74 -2.52
N LEU A 12 2.03 -9.85 -1.80
CA LEU A 12 1.63 -11.19 -2.23
C LEU A 12 0.10 -11.31 -2.31
N LEU A 13 -0.62 -10.83 -1.30
CA LEU A 13 -2.08 -10.82 -1.32
C LEU A 13 -2.61 -9.99 -2.49
N THR A 14 -2.00 -8.83 -2.76
CA THR A 14 -2.39 -7.96 -3.88
C THR A 14 -2.09 -8.60 -5.23
N ALA A 15 -0.95 -9.30 -5.36
CA ALA A 15 -0.56 -9.99 -6.59
C ALA A 15 -1.45 -11.20 -6.91
N GLU A 16 -2.01 -11.84 -5.88
CA GLU A 16 -2.90 -12.99 -6.00
C GLU A 16 -4.39 -12.61 -6.13
N LEU A 17 -4.72 -11.30 -6.09
CA LEU A 17 -6.10 -10.86 -6.30
C LEU A 17 -6.61 -11.32 -7.68
N PRO A 18 -7.87 -11.80 -7.74
CA PRO A 18 -8.46 -12.18 -9.02
C PRO A 18 -8.55 -10.94 -9.93
N PRO A 19 -8.44 -11.12 -11.26
CA PRO A 19 -8.63 -10.02 -12.19
C PRO A 19 -10.01 -9.37 -11.99
N GLU A 20 -10.02 -8.04 -11.96
CA GLU A 20 -11.26 -7.27 -11.91
C GLU A 20 -11.80 -7.06 -13.32
N THR A 21 -13.13 -6.95 -13.43
CA THR A 21 -13.78 -6.83 -14.75
C THR A 21 -13.55 -5.47 -15.40
N ASP A 22 -13.33 -4.44 -14.60
CA ASP A 22 -13.22 -3.04 -15.03
C ASP A 22 -11.76 -2.54 -15.06
N ARG A 23 -10.79 -3.30 -14.53
CA ARG A 23 -9.38 -2.90 -14.48
C ARG A 23 -8.40 -4.07 -14.48
N THR A 24 -7.18 -3.82 -14.93
CA THR A 24 -6.06 -4.78 -14.89
C THR A 24 -4.83 -4.15 -14.23
N VAL A 25 -4.03 -4.93 -13.51
CA VAL A 25 -2.77 -4.47 -12.94
C VAL A 25 -1.78 -4.13 -14.07
N GLU A 26 -1.41 -2.85 -14.18
CA GLU A 26 -0.36 -2.38 -15.09
C GLU A 26 1.01 -2.43 -14.39
N ILE A 27 1.06 -1.99 -13.13
CA ILE A 27 2.28 -1.97 -12.32
C ILE A 27 1.92 -2.39 -10.91
N LEU A 28 2.68 -3.32 -10.35
CA LEU A 28 2.73 -3.57 -8.92
C LEU A 28 4.19 -3.45 -8.48
N LEU A 29 4.48 -2.50 -7.60
CA LEU A 29 5.84 -2.35 -7.08
C LEU A 29 6.11 -3.47 -6.07
N VAL A 30 7.18 -4.21 -6.35
CA VAL A 30 7.72 -5.21 -5.43
C VAL A 30 8.37 -4.48 -4.26
N PRO A 31 8.15 -4.91 -3.00
CA PRO A 31 8.86 -4.36 -1.84
C PRO A 31 10.38 -4.40 -2.06
N SER A 32 11.10 -3.39 -1.54
CA SER A 32 12.55 -3.33 -1.70
C SER A 32 13.22 -4.56 -1.06
N THR A 33 14.35 -5.00 -1.58
CA THR A 33 15.18 -6.02 -0.92
C THR A 33 15.99 -5.44 0.25
N THR A 34 16.05 -4.12 0.38
CA THR A 34 16.78 -3.40 1.43
C THR A 34 15.82 -2.72 2.41
N VAL A 35 15.98 -3.03 3.70
CA VAL A 35 15.12 -2.54 4.80
C VAL A 35 15.29 -1.03 5.07
N THR A 36 16.24 -0.37 4.41
CA THR A 36 16.61 1.04 4.64
C THR A 36 16.10 1.99 3.57
N ASP A 37 15.43 1.51 2.53
CA ASP A 37 14.96 2.37 1.44
C ASP A 37 13.76 3.19 1.90
N SER A 38 13.86 4.50 1.74
CA SER A 38 12.74 5.43 1.94
C SER A 38 11.86 5.44 0.69
N GLY A 39 10.55 5.25 0.82
CA GLY A 39 9.60 5.27 -0.29
C GLY A 39 8.19 4.90 0.16
N VAL A 40 7.33 4.57 -0.82
CA VAL A 40 6.01 3.97 -0.59
C VAL A 40 6.16 2.52 -0.11
N ASP A 41 5.45 2.15 0.96
CA ASP A 41 5.44 0.77 1.47
C ASP A 41 4.73 -0.19 0.50
N GLY A 42 3.79 0.33 -0.30
CA GLY A 42 3.14 -0.41 -1.38
C GLY A 42 2.61 0.53 -2.45
N PHE A 43 2.65 0.10 -3.71
CA PHE A 43 2.16 0.90 -4.83
C PHE A 43 1.68 0.04 -5.98
N ILE A 44 0.49 0.39 -6.49
CA ILE A 44 -0.14 -0.29 -7.60
C ILE A 44 -0.70 0.74 -8.59
N ILE A 45 -0.54 0.48 -9.88
CA ILE A 45 -1.24 1.16 -10.97
C ILE A 45 -2.13 0.14 -11.65
N HIS A 46 -3.40 0.48 -11.78
CA HIS A 46 -4.32 -0.22 -12.65
C HIS A 46 -4.53 0.54 -13.95
N ARG A 47 -4.66 -0.21 -15.04
CA ARG A 47 -5.22 0.26 -16.30
C ARG A 47 -6.70 -0.03 -16.30
N LEU A 48 -7.52 0.99 -16.60
CA LEU A 48 -8.96 0.83 -16.71
C LEU A 48 -9.32 0.20 -18.06
N THR A 49 -10.26 -0.75 -18.02
CA THR A 49 -10.77 -1.41 -19.22
C THR A 49 -11.82 -0.54 -19.91
N GLY A 50 -11.94 -0.65 -21.23
CA GLY A 50 -12.93 0.10 -22.02
C GLY A 50 -12.57 1.57 -22.28
N THR A 51 -11.54 2.12 -21.64
CA THR A 51 -11.06 3.49 -21.85
C THR A 51 -9.55 3.52 -22.11
N PRO A 52 -9.12 3.76 -23.37
CA PRO A 52 -7.71 3.81 -23.71
C PRO A 52 -6.95 4.85 -22.89
N ALA A 53 -5.76 4.48 -22.40
CA ALA A 53 -4.86 5.34 -21.63
C ALA A 53 -5.44 5.94 -20.33
N GLN A 54 -6.48 5.32 -19.76
CA GLN A 54 -6.93 5.65 -18.41
C GLN A 54 -6.32 4.71 -17.39
N PHE A 55 -5.81 5.32 -16.32
CA PHE A 55 -5.16 4.63 -15.23
C PHE A 55 -5.66 5.21 -13.91
N GLU A 56 -5.55 4.39 -12.88
CA GLU A 56 -5.63 4.82 -11.49
C GLU A 56 -4.44 4.23 -10.75
N TYR A 57 -3.98 4.91 -9.70
CA TYR A 57 -2.99 4.35 -8.80
C TYR A 57 -3.51 4.35 -7.37
N ARG A 58 -2.94 3.45 -6.57
CA ARG A 58 -3.10 3.48 -5.12
C ARG A 58 -1.74 3.38 -4.45
N MET A 59 -1.45 4.36 -3.62
CA MET A 59 -0.31 4.35 -2.71
C MET A 59 -0.75 3.75 -1.38
N TRP A 60 0.05 2.86 -0.84
CA TRP A 60 -0.22 2.16 0.41
C TRP A 60 0.82 2.50 1.47
N GLU A 61 0.35 2.81 2.67
CA GLU A 61 1.14 2.81 3.89
C GLU A 61 0.90 1.49 4.61
N THR A 62 1.95 0.71 4.83
CA THR A 62 1.86 -0.64 5.40
C THR A 62 2.46 -0.66 6.79
N LYS A 63 1.67 -1.10 7.77
CA LYS A 63 2.07 -1.17 9.17
C LYS A 63 2.07 -2.59 9.68
N LYS A 64 2.77 -2.77 10.78
CA LYS A 64 2.59 -3.89 11.69
C LYS A 64 1.90 -3.40 12.95
N TYR A 65 1.15 -4.28 13.60
CA TYR A 65 0.71 -4.10 14.97
C TYR A 65 0.99 -5.36 15.77
N THR A 66 1.75 -5.19 16.86
CA THR A 66 2.14 -6.23 17.80
C THR A 66 1.98 -5.72 19.23
N GLY A 67 1.04 -4.79 19.44
CA GLY A 67 0.76 -4.19 20.74
C GLY A 67 -0.03 -5.14 21.63
N ALA A 68 0.08 -4.95 22.95
CA ALA A 68 -0.59 -5.79 23.95
C ALA A 68 -1.99 -5.30 24.33
N ASP A 69 -2.35 -4.07 23.93
CA ASP A 69 -3.61 -3.42 24.32
C ASP A 69 -4.78 -3.73 23.36
N ASP A 70 -4.55 -4.57 22.33
CA ASP A 70 -5.50 -4.94 21.26
C ASP A 70 -6.17 -3.73 20.56
N ASP A 71 -5.56 -2.55 20.64
CA ASP A 71 -6.02 -1.30 20.02
C ASP A 71 -5.10 -0.90 18.85
N VAL A 72 -5.54 -1.23 17.64
CA VAL A 72 -4.83 -0.92 16.39
C VAL A 72 -5.17 0.46 15.81
N ASP A 73 -6.18 1.15 16.34
CA ASP A 73 -6.66 2.42 15.79
C ASP A 73 -5.59 3.52 15.75
N PRO A 74 -4.72 3.70 16.78
CA PRO A 74 -3.62 4.66 16.70
C PRO A 74 -2.67 4.38 15.53
N THR A 75 -2.39 3.12 15.24
CA THR A 75 -1.54 2.71 14.12
C THR A 75 -2.19 3.03 12.78
N ILE A 76 -3.48 2.70 12.62
CA ILE A 76 -4.24 3.00 11.39
C ILE A 76 -4.31 4.52 11.16
N ARG A 77 -4.67 5.29 12.19
CA ARG A 77 -4.72 6.76 12.12
C ARG A 77 -3.37 7.36 11.75
N GLY A 78 -2.29 6.89 12.38
CA GLY A 78 -0.94 7.36 12.09
C GLY A 78 -0.54 7.10 10.64
N ALA A 79 -0.91 5.95 10.08
CA ALA A 79 -0.64 5.61 8.69
C ALA A 79 -1.37 6.54 7.70
N TRP A 80 -2.65 6.84 7.93
CA TRP A 80 -3.38 7.81 7.12
C TRP A 80 -2.79 9.22 7.20
N GLN A 81 -2.38 9.65 8.40
CA GLN A 81 -1.71 10.94 8.60
C GLN A 81 -0.37 11.01 7.86
N GLN A 82 0.37 9.90 7.79
CA GLN A 82 1.61 9.81 7.01
C GLN A 82 1.34 9.96 5.52
N LEU A 83 0.33 9.27 4.96
CA LEU A 83 -0.07 9.48 3.57
C LEU A 83 -0.45 10.94 3.29
N HIS A 84 -1.23 11.55 4.18
CA HIS A 84 -1.64 12.94 4.03
C HIS A 84 -0.45 13.90 4.04
N THR A 85 0.52 13.68 4.93
CA THR A 85 1.65 14.59 5.13
C THR A 85 2.76 14.37 4.10
N ASN A 86 3.07 13.11 3.80
CA ASN A 86 4.28 12.72 3.07
C ASN A 86 3.99 12.13 1.68
N GLY A 87 2.72 11.96 1.31
CA GLY A 87 2.37 11.19 0.11
C GLY A 87 2.98 11.71 -1.19
N ALA A 88 3.07 13.04 -1.34
CA ALA A 88 3.74 13.64 -2.50
C ALA A 88 5.25 13.31 -2.54
N ASP A 89 5.92 13.33 -1.38
CA ASP A 89 7.34 13.01 -1.27
C ASP A 89 7.58 11.52 -1.53
N TYR A 90 6.72 10.63 -1.02
CA TYR A 90 6.79 9.20 -1.29
C TYR A 90 6.66 8.89 -2.78
N LEU A 91 5.71 9.53 -3.48
CA LEU A 91 5.54 9.37 -4.93
C LEU A 91 6.75 9.89 -5.71
N ALA A 92 7.33 11.02 -5.29
CA ALA A 92 8.52 11.58 -5.92
C ALA A 92 9.76 10.70 -5.74
N ALA A 93 9.83 9.93 -4.64
CA ALA A 93 10.94 9.03 -4.34
C ALA A 93 10.91 7.72 -5.13
N ILE A 94 9.79 7.38 -5.80
CA ILE A 94 9.70 6.12 -6.56
C ILE A 94 10.66 6.15 -7.75
N ALA A 95 11.56 5.17 -7.79
CA ALA A 95 12.46 4.96 -8.92
C ALA A 95 11.75 4.23 -10.08
N TRP A 96 11.77 4.85 -11.26
CA TRP A 96 11.15 4.31 -12.48
C TRP A 96 12.17 3.93 -13.57
N GLY A 97 13.45 4.26 -13.38
CA GLY A 97 14.47 4.25 -14.43
C GLY A 97 14.85 2.88 -14.99
N ASP A 98 14.55 1.81 -14.27
CA ASP A 98 14.81 0.42 -14.63
C ASP A 98 13.62 -0.28 -15.31
N LYS A 99 12.44 0.37 -15.35
CA LYS A 99 11.21 -0.26 -15.84
C LYS A 99 11.00 -0.05 -17.34
N HIS A 100 10.73 -1.14 -18.04
CA HIS A 100 10.31 -1.11 -19.45
C HIS A 100 8.82 -0.76 -19.53
N LEU A 101 8.52 0.53 -19.69
CA LEU A 101 7.16 1.06 -19.62
C LEU A 101 6.61 1.43 -21.00
N ALA A 102 5.34 1.09 -21.24
CA ALA A 102 4.60 1.58 -22.40
C ALA A 102 4.55 3.13 -22.41
N PRO A 103 4.45 3.78 -23.59
CA PRO A 103 4.49 5.24 -23.69
C PRO A 103 3.40 5.96 -22.87
N ASP A 104 2.19 5.42 -22.84
CA ASP A 104 1.06 5.96 -22.08
C ASP A 104 1.24 5.80 -20.57
N SER A 105 1.76 4.65 -20.12
CA SER A 105 2.12 4.41 -18.72
C SER A 105 3.20 5.39 -18.23
N ARG A 106 4.21 5.68 -19.07
CA ARG A 106 5.22 6.72 -18.78
C ARG A 106 4.60 8.11 -18.64
N GLY A 107 3.67 8.44 -19.54
CA GLY A 107 2.90 9.68 -19.47
C GLY A 107 2.16 9.80 -18.14
N PHE A 108 1.43 8.75 -17.75
CA PHE A 108 0.70 8.72 -16.49
C PHE A 108 1.60 8.82 -15.26
N ILE A 109 2.72 8.08 -15.22
CA ILE A 109 3.69 8.13 -14.10
C ILE A 109 4.22 9.54 -13.87
N SER A 110 4.45 10.31 -14.93
CA SER A 110 4.93 11.69 -14.81
C SER A 110 3.93 12.62 -14.11
N THR A 111 2.68 12.18 -13.92
CA THR A 111 1.59 12.96 -13.34
C THR A 111 1.19 12.53 -11.92
N LEU A 112 1.83 11.52 -11.33
CA LEU A 112 1.44 10.97 -10.02
C LEU A 112 1.43 12.04 -8.92
N VAL A 113 2.51 12.79 -8.75
CA VAL A 113 2.61 13.84 -7.71
C VAL A 113 1.55 14.95 -7.91
N PRO A 114 1.41 15.56 -9.10
CA PRO A 114 0.32 16.51 -9.34
C PRO A 114 -1.08 15.93 -9.08
N ARG A 115 -1.34 14.67 -9.43
CA ARG A 115 -2.63 14.02 -9.18
C ARG A 115 -2.91 13.85 -7.69
N TRP A 116 -1.91 13.45 -6.91
CA TRP A 116 -2.03 13.36 -5.45
C TRP A 116 -2.37 14.72 -4.81
N LEU A 117 -1.61 15.75 -5.16
CA LEU A 117 -1.78 17.10 -4.60
C LEU A 117 -3.15 17.72 -4.95
N ASN A 118 -3.70 17.38 -6.13
CA ASN A 118 -5.00 17.86 -6.57
C ASN A 118 -6.16 16.92 -6.20
N ALA A 119 -5.90 15.82 -5.48
CA ALA A 119 -6.88 14.77 -5.19
C ALA A 119 -7.67 14.33 -6.45
N ASP A 120 -6.94 14.11 -7.54
CA ASP A 120 -7.53 13.66 -8.79
C ASP A 120 -8.24 12.30 -8.60
N PRO A 121 -9.38 12.02 -9.26
CA PRO A 121 -10.10 10.75 -9.10
C PRO A 121 -9.29 9.49 -9.39
N SER A 122 -8.17 9.60 -10.11
CA SER A 122 -7.23 8.51 -10.36
C SER A 122 -6.16 8.32 -9.27
N SER A 123 -6.08 9.24 -8.30
CA SER A 123 -5.20 9.16 -7.14
C SER A 123 -5.95 8.52 -5.98
N ASN A 124 -5.40 7.47 -5.40
CA ASN A 124 -6.03 6.77 -4.27
C ASN A 124 -5.02 6.44 -3.18
N GLY A 125 -5.48 6.35 -1.94
CA GLY A 125 -4.70 5.97 -0.77
C GLY A 125 -5.16 4.65 -0.16
N GLY A 126 -4.25 3.91 0.44
CA GLY A 126 -4.53 2.66 1.12
C GLY A 126 -3.72 2.52 2.41
N VAL A 127 -4.30 1.88 3.43
CA VAL A 127 -3.56 1.47 4.62
C VAL A 127 -3.70 -0.04 4.79
N SER A 128 -2.56 -0.72 4.93
CA SER A 128 -2.50 -2.14 5.27
C SER A 128 -1.92 -2.31 6.66
N VAL A 129 -2.48 -3.20 7.48
CA VAL A 129 -1.92 -3.55 8.78
C VAL A 129 -1.86 -5.06 8.95
N ALA A 130 -0.66 -5.60 9.12
CA ALA A 130 -0.48 -6.98 9.57
C ALA A 130 -0.50 -7.04 11.10
N ILE A 131 -1.27 -7.98 11.64
CA ILE A 131 -1.60 -8.04 13.07
C ILE A 131 -1.78 -9.50 13.52
N ASN A 132 -1.62 -9.75 14.82
CA ASN A 132 -2.05 -11.01 15.42
C ASN A 132 -3.56 -11.19 15.25
N GLU A 133 -4.01 -12.39 14.90
CA GLU A 133 -5.45 -12.67 14.69
C GLU A 133 -6.27 -12.33 15.94
N SER A 134 -5.74 -12.60 17.13
CA SER A 134 -6.39 -12.27 18.40
C SER A 134 -6.65 -10.77 18.60
N ALA A 135 -5.88 -9.91 17.93
CA ALA A 135 -5.98 -8.46 18.01
C ALA A 135 -6.68 -7.85 16.78
N ALA A 136 -7.23 -8.68 15.88
CA ALA A 136 -7.95 -8.19 14.72
C ALA A 136 -9.22 -7.43 15.15
N PRO A 137 -9.41 -6.18 14.70
CA PRO A 137 -10.56 -5.37 15.12
C PRO A 137 -11.85 -5.81 14.39
N ASP A 138 -12.98 -5.77 15.09
CA ASP A 138 -14.30 -5.94 14.48
C ASP A 138 -14.62 -4.82 13.46
N LYS A 139 -14.04 -3.63 13.66
CA LYS A 139 -14.24 -2.46 12.81
C LYS A 139 -12.94 -1.69 12.64
N ALA A 140 -12.41 -1.66 11.42
CA ALA A 140 -11.21 -0.91 11.05
C ALA A 140 -11.54 0.23 10.06
N PHE A 141 -10.62 1.20 9.93
CA PHE A 141 -10.59 2.22 8.86
C PHE A 141 -11.80 3.18 8.77
N HIS A 142 -12.70 3.15 9.74
CA HIS A 142 -13.95 3.92 9.67
C HIS A 142 -13.77 5.44 9.77
N THR A 143 -12.61 5.90 10.26
CA THR A 143 -12.18 7.31 10.36
C THR A 143 -11.14 7.70 9.31
N SER A 144 -10.89 6.87 8.29
CA SER A 144 -9.84 7.15 7.28
C SER A 144 -10.02 8.51 6.61
N HIS A 145 -11.27 8.90 6.35
CA HIS A 145 -11.64 10.18 5.73
C HIS A 145 -11.31 11.40 6.60
N ASP A 146 -11.23 11.24 7.93
CA ASP A 146 -10.83 12.32 8.84
C ASP A 146 -9.31 12.58 8.78
N HIS A 147 -8.54 11.64 8.24
CA HIS A 147 -7.08 11.65 8.27
C HIS A 147 -6.44 11.79 6.89
N LEU A 148 -7.17 11.48 5.81
CA LEU A 148 -6.84 11.86 4.44
C LEU A 148 -8.06 12.56 3.78
N PRO A 149 -8.40 13.80 4.20
CA PRO A 149 -9.68 14.44 3.88
C PRO A 149 -9.80 14.93 2.43
N THR A 150 -8.72 14.94 1.66
CA THR A 150 -8.71 15.43 0.27
C THR A 150 -9.28 14.41 -0.71
N HIS A 151 -9.09 13.12 -0.44
CA HIS A 151 -9.43 12.00 -1.31
C HIS A 151 -10.86 11.50 -1.02
N THR A 152 -11.86 12.24 -1.50
CA THR A 152 -13.28 12.07 -1.11
C THR A 152 -14.13 11.29 -2.11
N HIS A 153 -13.60 10.94 -3.28
CA HIS A 153 -14.35 10.19 -4.28
C HIS A 153 -14.58 8.72 -3.84
N PRO A 154 -15.62 8.06 -4.37
CA PRO A 154 -15.84 6.63 -4.09
C PRO A 154 -14.62 5.79 -4.45
N GLY A 155 -14.18 4.93 -3.54
CA GLY A 155 -13.02 4.04 -3.74
C GLY A 155 -11.64 4.70 -3.52
N ALA A 156 -11.62 5.99 -3.18
CA ALA A 156 -10.38 6.75 -2.95
C ALA A 156 -9.53 6.22 -1.80
N LEU A 157 -10.18 5.66 -0.78
CA LEU A 157 -9.55 5.14 0.42
C LEU A 157 -9.83 3.64 0.54
N ASN A 158 -8.78 2.84 0.77
CA ASN A 158 -8.91 1.41 1.00
C ASN A 158 -8.18 0.99 2.28
N GLY A 159 -8.76 0.03 3.01
CA GLY A 159 -8.12 -0.57 4.17
C GLY A 159 -7.92 -2.07 3.98
N LEU A 160 -6.83 -2.61 4.52
CA LEU A 160 -6.57 -4.05 4.57
C LEU A 160 -6.05 -4.43 5.96
N ILE A 161 -6.71 -5.37 6.63
CA ILE A 161 -6.15 -6.07 7.79
C ILE A 161 -5.66 -7.44 7.33
N VAL A 162 -4.41 -7.75 7.65
CA VAL A 162 -3.84 -9.09 7.47
C VAL A 162 -3.66 -9.70 8.85
N ALA A 163 -4.67 -10.45 9.28
CA ALA A 163 -4.66 -11.18 10.54
C ALA A 163 -3.90 -12.49 10.37
N VAL A 164 -2.92 -12.74 11.24
CA VAL A 164 -2.10 -13.97 11.28
C VAL A 164 -2.09 -14.47 12.71
N ASP A 165 -2.34 -15.76 12.95
CA ASP A 165 -2.50 -16.36 14.29
C ASP A 165 -1.46 -15.85 15.31
N ASP A 166 -0.17 -15.98 14.98
CA ASP A 166 0.96 -15.37 15.68
C ASP A 166 1.87 -14.69 14.65
N PHE A 167 1.59 -13.41 14.40
CA PHE A 167 2.31 -12.61 13.41
C PHE A 167 3.78 -12.43 13.77
N GLU A 168 4.12 -12.32 15.05
CA GLU A 168 5.50 -12.15 15.50
C GLU A 168 6.34 -13.41 15.30
N ALA A 169 5.80 -14.57 15.68
CA ALA A 169 6.43 -15.86 15.43
C ALA A 169 6.52 -16.15 13.93
N PHE A 170 5.48 -15.84 13.17
CA PHE A 170 5.50 -15.96 11.71
C PHE A 170 6.62 -15.10 11.10
N ALA A 171 6.71 -13.82 11.47
CA ALA A 171 7.74 -12.92 10.95
C ALA A 171 9.16 -13.37 11.36
N THR A 172 9.30 -13.96 12.54
CA THR A 172 10.56 -14.57 13.00
C THR A 172 10.94 -15.78 12.15
N THR A 173 9.96 -16.62 11.83
CA THR A 173 10.14 -17.80 10.97
C THR A 173 10.54 -17.40 9.55
N VAL A 174 9.86 -16.42 8.95
CA VAL A 174 10.21 -15.88 7.62
C VAL A 174 11.65 -15.38 7.60
N ARG A 175 12.09 -14.67 8.65
CA ARG A 175 13.49 -14.24 8.77
C ARG A 175 14.44 -15.42 8.74
N GLU A 176 14.18 -16.48 9.49
CA GLU A 176 15.07 -17.66 9.54
C GLU A 176 15.24 -18.30 8.17
N TYR A 177 14.19 -18.35 7.35
CA TYR A 177 14.28 -18.91 5.99
C TYR A 177 14.93 -17.97 4.98
N VAL A 178 14.66 -16.68 5.04
CA VAL A 178 15.14 -15.71 4.04
C VAL A 178 16.58 -15.25 4.33
N TRP A 179 16.95 -15.12 5.62
CA TRP A 179 18.24 -14.56 6.04
C TRP A 179 19.33 -15.60 6.33
N THR A 180 19.05 -16.90 6.24
CA THR A 180 20.09 -17.94 6.26
C THR A 180 20.74 -18.16 4.89
N ALA A 181 20.24 -17.51 3.84
CA ALA A 181 20.74 -17.60 2.46
C ALA A 181 21.60 -16.39 2.02
N LEU A 182 21.96 -15.49 2.95
CA LEU A 182 22.89 -14.36 2.74
C LEU A 182 24.15 -14.53 3.58
#